data_AF-A0A2I9CT77-F1
#
_entry.id   AF-A0A2I9CT77-F1
#
_cell.length_a   1.000
_cell.length_b   1.000
_cell.length_c   1.000
_cell.angle_alpha   90.00
_cell.angle_beta   90.00
_cell.angle_gamma   90.00
#
_symmetry.space_group_name_H-M   'P 1'
#
loop_
_entity.id
_entity.type
_entity.pdbx_description
1 polymer ?
#
loop_
_entity_poly.entity_id
_entity_poly.type
_entity_poly.pdbx_seq_one_letter_code
_entity_poly.pdbx_strand_id
1 'polypeptide(L)'
;MLRGDDGEPSFWYPPDDVARFLRFLEQTWAVILLTPAHYFRAAERCRDLRLQGGAIYDTLMVEAALQSGATGRVTLNAKHFRRLGEDVARLVIAP
;
A
#
# COMPACT_ATOMS: atom_id res chain seq x y z
N MET A 1 20.98 1.85 -19.60
CA MET A 1 20.62 1.79 -18.17
C MET A 1 21.30 2.97 -17.49
N LEU A 2 20.55 4.04 -17.22
CA LEU A 2 21.09 5.21 -16.53
C LEU A 2 20.93 4.98 -15.02
N ARG A 3 22.05 4.91 -14.30
CA ARG A 3 22.06 4.79 -12.84
C ARG A 3 21.55 6.09 -12.22
N GLY A 4 20.66 6.00 -11.23
CA GLY A 4 20.41 7.14 -10.35
C GLY A 4 21.67 7.45 -9.53
N ASP A 5 21.77 8.68 -9.02
CA ASP A 5 22.93 9.18 -8.24
C ASP A 5 23.29 8.30 -7.03
N ASP A 6 22.38 7.40 -6.61
CA ASP A 6 22.47 6.65 -5.36
C ASP A 6 22.81 5.16 -5.59
N GLY A 7 23.01 4.72 -6.83
CA GLY A 7 23.33 3.31 -7.15
C GLY A 7 22.15 2.33 -7.11
N GLU A 8 20.96 2.79 -6.71
CA GLU A 8 19.71 2.03 -6.83
C GLU A 8 19.25 1.97 -8.31
N PRO A 9 18.65 0.85 -8.75
CA PRO A 9 18.08 0.77 -10.09
C PRO A 9 16.95 1.79 -10.24
N SER A 10 17.24 2.86 -10.98
CA SER A 10 16.23 3.85 -11.36
C SER A 10 15.35 3.25 -12.45
N PHE A 11 14.16 2.82 -12.05
CA PHE A 11 13.12 2.40 -12.98
C PHE A 11 12.37 3.64 -13.46
N TRP A 12 12.88 4.26 -14.53
CA TRP A 12 12.17 5.35 -15.19
C TRP A 12 11.19 4.76 -16.20
N TYR A 13 9.90 4.78 -15.86
CA TYR A 13 8.83 4.39 -16.78
C TYR A 13 8.27 5.63 -17.48
N PRO A 14 8.20 5.65 -18.83
CA PRO A 14 7.53 6.72 -19.55
C PRO A 14 6.09 6.91 -19.03
N PRO A 15 5.58 8.16 -18.88
CA PRO A 15 4.24 8.39 -18.36
C PRO A 15 3.12 7.63 -19.11
N ASP A 16 3.27 7.49 -20.44
CA ASP A 16 2.33 6.75 -21.27
C ASP A 16 2.30 5.26 -20.95
N ASP A 17 3.45 4.66 -20.64
CA ASP A 17 3.55 3.25 -20.25
C ASP A 17 2.94 3.03 -18.87
N VAL A 18 3.16 3.96 -17.93
CA VAL A 18 2.50 3.93 -16.61
C VAL A 18 0.97 4.00 -16.77
N ALA A 19 0.46 4.94 -17.57
CA ALA A 19 -0.97 5.09 -17.80
C ALA A 19 -1.58 3.85 -18.49
N ARG A 20 -0.86 3.23 -19.43
CA ARG A 20 -1.27 1.97 -20.06
C ARG A 20 -1.35 0.84 -19.03
N PHE A 21 -0.34 0.72 -18.18
CA PHE A 21 -0.29 -0.30 -17.14
C PHE A 21 -1.40 -0.13 -16.10
N LEU A 22 -1.66 1.08 -15.62
CA LEU A 22 -2.75 1.35 -14.67
C LEU A 22 -4.12 0.98 -15.25
N ARG A 23 -4.39 1.29 -16.52
CA ARG A 23 -5.63 0.87 -17.21
C ARG A 23 -5.74 -0.66 -17.30
N PHE A 24 -4.63 -1.34 -17.58
CA PHE A 24 -4.61 -2.80 -17.58
C PHE A 24 -4.93 -3.38 -16.19
N LEU A 25 -4.40 -2.78 -15.11
CA LEU A 25 -4.70 -3.20 -13.74
C LEU A 25 -6.18 -3.02 -13.40
N GLU A 26 -6.79 -1.89 -13.77
CA GLU A 26 -8.22 -1.63 -13.54
C GLU A 26 -9.15 -2.64 -14.25
N GLN A 27 -8.70 -3.21 -15.37
CA GLN A 27 -9.45 -4.24 -16.11
C GLN A 27 -9.27 -5.64 -15.54
N THR A 28 -8.19 -5.88 -14.80
CA THR A 28 -7.80 -7.22 -14.32
C THR A 28 -8.10 -7.42 -12.84
N TRP A 29 -8.11 -6.34 -12.05
CA TRP A 29 -8.23 -6.36 -10.61
C TRP A 29 -9.40 -5.50 -10.14
N ALA A 30 -10.08 -5.96 -9.09
CA ALA A 30 -11.05 -5.13 -8.39
C ALA A 30 -10.32 -4.00 -7.66
N VAL A 31 -10.64 -2.75 -8.02
CA VAL A 31 -10.08 -1.56 -7.37
C VAL A 31 -10.98 -1.15 -6.21
N ILE A 32 -10.39 -1.08 -5.01
CA ILE A 32 -11.09 -0.62 -3.81
C ILE A 32 -10.87 0.88 -3.65
N LEU A 33 -11.95 1.64 -3.75
CA LEU A 33 -11.93 3.10 -3.58
C LEU A 33 -11.90 3.48 -2.10
N LEU A 34 -10.94 4.31 -1.72
CA LEU A 34 -10.88 4.90 -0.40
C LEU A 34 -11.88 6.06 -0.30
N THR A 35 -12.65 6.04 0.78
CA THR A 35 -13.60 7.10 1.16
C THR A 35 -13.03 7.93 2.31
N PRO A 36 -13.56 9.13 2.60
CA PRO A 36 -13.09 9.96 3.71
C PRO A 36 -13.03 9.22 5.06
N ALA A 37 -13.97 8.30 5.32
CA ALA A 37 -13.96 7.49 6.54
C ALA A 37 -12.69 6.62 6.67
N HIS A 38 -12.15 6.11 5.56
CA HIS A 38 -10.89 5.36 5.56
C HIS A 38 -9.71 6.24 5.96
N TYR A 39 -9.70 7.50 5.52
CA TYR A 39 -8.65 8.45 5.90
C TYR A 39 -8.68 8.77 7.39
N PHE A 40 -9.87 8.99 7.97
CA PHE A 40 -10.00 9.22 9.40
C PHE A 40 -9.55 8.00 10.20
N ARG A 41 -10.01 6.80 9.86
CA ARG A 41 -9.58 5.57 10.55
C ARG A 41 -8.09 5.32 10.42
N ALA A 42 -7.50 5.59 9.25
CA ALA A 42 -6.06 5.48 9.06
C ALA A 42 -5.29 6.47 9.96
N ALA A 43 -5.77 7.71 10.10
CA ALA A 43 -5.17 8.71 10.97
C ALA A 43 -5.31 8.33 12.45
N GLU A 44 -6.49 7.86 12.88
CA GLU A 44 -6.75 7.36 14.23
C GLU A 44 -5.84 6.18 14.57
N ARG A 45 -5.73 5.20 13.68
CA ARG A 45 -4.83 4.06 13.85
C ARG A 45 -3.36 4.50 13.95
N CYS A 46 -2.92 5.42 13.10
CA CYS A 46 -1.56 5.98 13.21
C CYS A 46 -1.34 6.68 14.55
N ARG A 47 -2.31 7.48 15.04
CA ARG A 47 -2.24 8.12 16.36
C ARG A 47 -2.13 7.08 17.47
N ASP A 48 -3.00 6.09 17.47
CA ASP A 48 -3.11 5.10 18.55
C ASP A 48 -1.86 4.20 18.61
N LEU A 49 -1.26 3.91 17.46
CA LEU A 49 -0.01 3.14 17.34
C LEU A 49 1.25 4.01 17.37
N ARG A 50 1.12 5.33 17.57
CA ARG A 50 2.22 6.31 17.57
C ARG A 50 3.10 6.25 16.32
N LEU A 51 2.49 6.02 15.17
CA LEU A 51 3.13 5.97 13.86
C LEU A 51 3.12 7.35 13.20
N GLN A 52 4.19 7.67 12.47
CA GLN A 52 4.39 8.98 11.85
C GLN A 52 4.93 8.84 10.42
N GLY A 53 4.88 9.94 9.67
CA GLY A 53 5.42 10.03 8.31
C GLY A 53 4.69 9.12 7.32
N GLY A 54 5.47 8.41 6.50
CA GLY A 54 4.95 7.56 5.42
C GLY A 54 4.03 6.40 5.87
N ALA A 55 3.96 6.11 7.17
CA ALA A 55 3.09 5.06 7.72
C ALA A 55 1.61 5.28 7.36
N ILE A 56 1.17 6.52 7.15
CA ILE A 56 -0.22 6.81 6.77
C ILE A 56 -0.62 6.14 5.45
N TYR A 57 0.30 6.03 4.48
CA TYR A 57 0.01 5.36 3.21
C TYR A 57 -0.13 3.85 3.38
N ASP A 58 0.75 3.23 4.17
CA ASP A 58 0.64 1.82 4.52
C ASP A 58 -0.70 1.55 5.22
N THR A 59 -1.09 2.43 6.15
CA THR A 59 -2.36 2.33 6.87
C THR A 59 -3.58 2.48 5.94
N LEU A 60 -3.56 3.44 5.00
CA LEU A 60 -4.62 3.60 4.00
C LEU A 60 -4.77 2.37 3.10
N MET A 61 -3.65 1.76 2.67
CA MET A 61 -3.71 0.53 1.88
C MET A 61 -4.29 -0.64 2.66
N VAL A 62 -4.13 -0.66 3.99
CA VAL A 62 -4.70 -1.71 4.85
C VAL A 62 -6.19 -1.47 5.07
N GLU A 63 -6.65 -0.23 5.19
CA GLU A 63 -8.07 0.08 5.25
C GLU A 63 -8.83 -0.49 4.04
N ALA A 64 -8.26 -0.39 2.83
CA ALA A 64 -8.80 -1.04 1.63
C ALA A 64 -8.83 -2.58 1.74
N ALA A 65 -7.76 -3.20 2.25
CA ALA A 65 -7.69 -4.65 2.42
C ALA A 65 -8.76 -5.15 3.41
N LEU A 66 -8.90 -4.48 4.55
CA LEU A 66 -9.90 -4.81 5.56
C LEU A 66 -11.33 -4.63 5.03
N GLN A 67 -11.61 -3.53 4.32
CA GLN A 67 -12.92 -3.28 3.72
C GLN A 67 -13.31 -4.36 2.70
N SER A 68 -12.34 -4.85 1.91
CA SER A 68 -12.58 -5.87 0.90
C SER A 68 -12.83 -7.28 1.46
N GLY A 69 -12.61 -7.50 2.77
CA GLY A 69 -12.65 -8.83 3.37
C GLY A 69 -11.52 -9.74 2.88
N ALA A 70 -10.39 -9.16 2.44
CA ALA A 70 -9.25 -9.93 1.96
C ALA A 70 -8.73 -10.89 3.03
N THR A 71 -8.42 -12.12 2.63
CA THR A 71 -7.82 -13.14 3.50
C THR A 71 -6.30 -13.05 3.57
N GLY A 72 -5.68 -12.20 2.73
CA GLY A 72 -4.25 -11.98 2.69
C GLY A 72 -3.88 -10.70 1.96
N ARG A 73 -2.72 -10.14 2.32
CA ARG A 73 -2.09 -8.95 1.76
C ARG A 73 -0.67 -9.29 1.37
N VAL A 74 -0.41 -9.35 0.06
CA VAL A 74 0.94 -9.57 -0.47
C VAL A 74 1.75 -8.27 -0.40
N THR A 75 2.97 -8.33 0.15
CA THR A 75 3.85 -7.16 0.22
C THR A 75 5.32 -7.55 0.30
N LEU A 76 6.19 -6.74 -0.30
CA LEU A 76 7.64 -6.81 -0.11
C LEU A 76 8.11 -6.07 1.16
N ASN A 77 7.23 -5.30 1.81
CA ASN A 77 7.54 -4.46 2.97
C ASN A 77 6.88 -4.99 4.25
N ALA A 78 6.96 -6.30 4.51
CA ALA A 78 6.22 -6.97 5.59
C ALA A 78 6.35 -6.31 6.96
N LYS A 79 7.56 -5.83 7.32
CA LYS A 79 7.84 -5.13 8.58
C LYS A 79 6.96 -3.89 8.76
N HIS A 80 6.71 -3.13 7.69
CA HIS A 80 5.92 -1.90 7.76
C HIS A 80 4.44 -2.17 8.00
N PHE A 81 3.92 -3.28 7.49
CA PHE A 81 2.51 -3.65 7.65
C PHE A 81 2.24 -4.37 8.98
N ARG A 82 3.16 -5.22 9.46
CA ARG A 82 2.99 -5.95 10.73
C ARG A 82 2.87 -5.03 11.95
N ARG A 83 3.45 -3.83 11.91
CA ARG A 83 3.33 -2.83 12.99
C ARG A 83 1.99 -2.09 13.03
N LEU A 84 1.07 -2.35 12.09
CA LEU A 84 -0.22 -1.65 11.97
C LEU A 84 -1.35 -2.28 12.80
N GLY A 85 -1.03 -3.26 13.65
CA GLY A 85 -2.00 -3.98 14.49
C GLY A 85 -1.98 -5.47 14.22
N GLU A 86 -2.48 -6.27 15.17
CA GLU A 86 -2.52 -7.72 15.04
C GLU A 86 -3.49 -8.19 13.93
N ASP A 87 -4.61 -7.48 13.77
CA ASP A 87 -5.57 -7.70 12.69
C ASP A 87 -4.90 -7.60 11.32
N VAL A 88 -4.00 -6.63 11.16
CA VAL A 88 -3.22 -6.43 9.94
C VAL A 88 -2.11 -7.46 9.82
N ALA A 89 -1.39 -7.74 10.90
CA ALA A 89 -0.24 -8.65 10.90
C ALA A 89 -0.64 -10.06 10.44
N ARG A 90 -1.84 -10.52 10.79
CA ARG A 90 -2.41 -11.81 10.36
C ARG A 90 -2.66 -11.89 8.86
N LEU A 91 -2.84 -10.77 8.17
CA LEU A 91 -3.07 -10.73 6.72
C LEU A 91 -1.76 -10.70 5.93
N VAL A 92 -0.61 -10.39 6.54
CA VAL A 92 0.64 -10.16 5.79
C VAL A 92 1.20 -11.46 5.21
N ILE A 93 1.23 -11.52 3.88
CA ILE A 93 1.92 -12.54 3.08
C ILE A 93 3.14 -11.87 2.45
N ALA A 94 4.33 -12.42 2.72
CA ALA A 94 5.58 -11.93 2.14
C ALA A 94 6.22 -13.05 1.33
N PRO A 95 6.59 -12.80 0.06
CA PRO A 95 7.37 -13.74 -0.74
C PRO A 95 8.83 -13.84 -0.27
#